data_AF-A0A962BZY0-F1
#
_entry.id   AF-A0A962BZY0-F1
#
_cell.length_a   1.000
_cell.length_b   1.000
_cell.length_c   1.000
_cell.angle_alpha   90.00
_cell.angle_beta   90.00
_cell.angle_gamma   90.00
#
_symmetry.space_group_name_H-M   'P 1'
#
loop_
_entity.id
_entity.type
_entity.pdbx_description
1 polymer ?
#
loop_
_entity_poly.entity_id
_entity_poly.type
_entity_poly.pdbx_seq_one_letter_code
_entity_poly.pdbx_strand_id
1 'polypeptide(L)'
;MISLILAMPAMAQTDADKANYEMNCAACHQADGKGLTGAFPPLAGSDWIKGKTPAEIASSVLTGIQGEMVVNGETYNNIMPAQSHISDADIAGIITYVLNSWGNPGGTLSADEVKAERAALAVSEDPAQGESHPGTSQAAAAYEGAPTILAGASVKQVRTPGAPDMSEEEFAAASEIFFQRCAGCHGVLR
;
A
#
# COMPACT_ATOMS: atom_id res chain seq x y z
N MET A 1 5.86 -40.28 28.87
CA MET A 1 5.48 -39.73 27.56
C MET A 1 5.75 -38.24 27.61
N ILE A 2 6.94 -37.82 27.20
CA ILE A 2 7.32 -36.41 27.15
C ILE A 2 6.83 -35.92 25.79
N SER A 3 5.70 -35.21 25.76
CA SER A 3 5.26 -34.49 24.55
C SER A 3 6.27 -33.39 24.27
N LEU A 4 7.14 -33.66 23.30
CA LEU A 4 7.98 -32.65 22.66
C LEU A 4 7.06 -31.78 21.80
N ILE A 5 6.58 -30.67 22.35
CA ILE A 5 5.95 -29.62 21.56
C ILE A 5 7.08 -29.01 20.73
N LEU A 6 7.17 -29.43 19.46
CA LEU A 6 7.95 -28.70 18.47
C LEU A 6 7.29 -27.32 18.32
N ALA A 7 7.87 -26.31 18.97
CA ALA A 7 7.63 -24.93 18.59
C ALA A 7 8.13 -24.79 17.15
N MET A 8 7.19 -24.64 16.21
CA MET A 8 7.52 -24.27 14.84
C MET A 8 8.24 -22.91 14.91
N PRO A 9 9.38 -22.74 14.23
CA PRO A 9 10.08 -21.46 14.24
C PRO A 9 9.16 -20.40 13.63
N ALA A 10 8.98 -19.29 14.35
CA ALA A 10 8.36 -18.09 13.81
C ALA A 10 9.05 -17.76 12.48
N MET A 11 8.28 -17.64 11.40
CA MET A 11 8.86 -17.36 10.09
C MET A 11 9.49 -15.97 10.13
N ALA A 12 10.80 -15.91 9.94
CA ALA A 12 11.53 -14.65 9.84
C ALA A 12 11.03 -13.86 8.62
N GLN A 13 10.94 -12.54 8.77
CA GLN A 13 10.61 -11.61 7.70
C GLN A 13 11.44 -11.87 6.44
N THR A 14 10.78 -11.90 5.28
CA THR A 14 11.38 -12.15 3.97
C THR A 14 11.54 -10.87 3.14
N ASP A 15 12.33 -10.93 2.07
CA ASP A 15 12.42 -9.83 1.10
C ASP A 15 11.09 -9.58 0.38
N ALA A 16 10.25 -10.61 0.24
CA ALA A 16 8.90 -10.49 -0.34
C ALA A 16 7.98 -9.65 0.56
N ASP A 17 8.07 -9.83 1.88
CA ASP A 17 7.26 -9.06 2.85
C ASP A 17 7.56 -7.56 2.75
N LYS A 18 8.84 -7.22 2.61
CA LYS A 18 9.29 -5.85 2.36
C LYS A 18 8.77 -5.31 1.03
N ALA A 19 8.90 -6.08 -0.05
CA ALA A 19 8.41 -5.67 -1.37
C ALA A 19 6.90 -5.42 -1.36
N ASN A 20 6.14 -6.28 -0.68
CA ASN A 20 4.70 -6.11 -0.49
C ASN A 20 4.36 -4.84 0.30
N TYR A 21 5.14 -4.48 1.33
CA TYR A 21 5.00 -3.19 2.02
C TYR A 21 5.27 -2.01 1.08
N GLU A 22 6.35 -2.09 0.30
CA GLU A 22 6.73 -1.03 -0.65
C GLU A 22 5.66 -0.79 -1.72
N MET A 23 5.03 -1.86 -2.21
CA MET A 23 3.97 -1.77 -3.22
C MET A 23 2.65 -1.22 -2.67
N ASN A 24 2.26 -1.62 -1.45
CA ASN A 24 0.90 -1.39 -0.95
C ASN A 24 0.80 -0.27 0.10
N CYS A 25 1.87 0.01 0.84
CA CYS A 25 1.81 0.85 2.04
C CYS A 25 2.73 2.07 1.97
N ALA A 26 3.89 1.96 1.30
CA ALA A 26 4.91 3.00 1.31
C ALA A 26 4.49 4.30 0.60
N ALA A 27 3.49 4.28 -0.27
CA ALA A 27 2.98 5.50 -0.90
C ALA A 27 2.51 6.54 0.13
N CYS A 28 1.90 6.08 1.24
CA CYS A 28 1.43 6.93 2.32
C CYS A 28 2.40 6.90 3.52
N HIS A 29 2.79 5.71 3.97
CA HIS A 29 3.62 5.54 5.17
C HIS A 29 5.12 5.73 4.93
N GLN A 30 5.54 5.97 3.69
CA GLN A 30 6.93 6.12 3.24
C GLN A 30 7.76 4.84 3.38
N ALA A 31 8.85 4.76 2.61
CA ALA A 31 9.75 3.60 2.64
C ALA A 31 10.43 3.40 4.01
N ASP A 32 10.61 4.48 4.79
CA ASP A 32 11.19 4.44 6.12
C ASP A 32 10.14 4.43 7.25
N GLY A 33 8.86 4.24 6.91
CA GLY A 33 7.76 4.12 7.86
C GLY A 33 7.44 5.41 8.62
N LYS A 34 8.04 6.56 8.27
CA LYS A 34 7.80 7.83 9.01
C LYS A 34 6.52 8.55 8.62
N GLY A 35 5.87 8.13 7.54
CA GLY A 35 4.70 8.82 7.00
C GLY A 35 4.99 10.30 6.69
N LEU A 36 3.98 11.14 6.87
CA LEU A 36 4.06 12.58 6.70
C LEU A 36 3.27 13.25 7.82
N THR A 37 3.94 13.97 8.71
CA THR A 37 3.31 14.64 9.85
C THR A 37 2.12 15.50 9.42
N GLY A 38 0.98 15.32 10.10
CA GLY A 38 -0.29 15.99 9.80
C GLY A 38 -1.11 15.36 8.65
N ALA A 39 -0.57 14.38 7.92
CA ALA A 39 -1.28 13.71 6.83
C ALA A 39 -1.32 12.18 7.03
N PHE A 40 -0.17 11.53 7.10
CA PHE A 40 -0.04 10.07 7.22
C PHE A 40 0.72 9.70 8.49
N PRO A 41 0.10 8.94 9.42
CA PRO A 41 0.75 8.61 10.67
C PRO A 41 2.00 7.75 10.46
N PRO A 42 3.03 7.90 11.31
CA PRO A 42 4.20 7.05 11.28
C PRO A 42 3.86 5.63 11.74
N LEU A 43 4.41 4.64 11.04
CA LEU A 43 4.51 3.26 11.50
C LEU A 43 5.81 3.04 12.29
N ALA A 44 6.85 3.81 12.00
CA ALA A 44 8.13 3.76 12.68
C ALA A 44 8.00 4.21 14.14
N GLY A 45 8.29 3.30 15.08
CA GLY A 45 8.26 3.59 16.51
C GLY A 45 6.88 3.99 17.05
N SER A 46 5.80 3.68 16.33
CA SER A 46 4.43 4.10 16.60
C SER A 46 3.91 3.58 17.95
N ASP A 47 3.45 4.48 18.83
CA ASP A 47 2.74 4.13 20.07
C ASP A 47 1.43 3.38 19.80
N TRP A 48 0.74 3.70 18.70
CA TRP A 48 -0.46 3.02 18.25
C TRP A 48 -0.19 1.55 17.90
N ILE A 49 0.92 1.26 17.20
CA ILE A 49 1.36 -0.13 16.93
C ILE A 49 1.76 -0.82 18.23
N LYS A 50 2.53 -0.15 19.09
CA LYS A 50 2.97 -0.71 20.39
C LYS A 50 1.81 -1.07 21.31
N GLY A 51 0.69 -0.35 21.20
CA GLY A 51 -0.51 -0.56 22.00
C GLY A 51 -1.47 -1.64 21.47
N LYS A 52 -1.11 -2.36 20.40
CA LYS A 52 -2.00 -3.31 19.73
C LYS A 52 -1.34 -4.66 19.52
N THR A 53 -2.18 -5.70 19.49
CA THR A 53 -1.79 -7.03 19.04
C THR A 53 -1.65 -7.07 17.52
N PRO A 54 -0.84 -8.01 16.96
CA PRO A 54 -0.73 -8.18 15.51
C PRO A 54 -2.09 -8.43 14.83
N ALA A 55 -3.02 -9.13 15.50
CA ALA A 55 -4.37 -9.37 15.02
C ALA A 55 -5.20 -8.07 14.91
N GLU A 56 -5.18 -7.20 15.93
CA GLU A 56 -5.88 -5.90 15.87
C GLU A 56 -5.32 -4.97 14.78
N ILE A 57 -4.02 -5.05 14.51
CA ILE A 57 -3.39 -4.35 13.40
C ILE A 57 -3.94 -4.91 12.08
N ALA A 58 -4.04 -6.23 11.94
CA ALA A 58 -4.64 -6.87 10.77
C ALA A 58 -6.10 -6.46 10.57
N SER A 59 -6.92 -6.43 11.63
CA SER A 59 -8.30 -5.96 11.55
C SER A 59 -8.37 -4.53 10.99
N SER A 60 -7.45 -3.66 11.41
CA SER A 60 -7.37 -2.26 10.94
C SER A 60 -6.95 -2.16 9.47
N VAL A 61 -6.03 -3.02 9.01
CA VAL A 61 -5.63 -3.09 7.60
C VAL A 61 -6.79 -3.61 6.73
N LEU A 62 -7.50 -4.65 7.21
CA LEU A 62 -8.62 -5.28 6.50
C LEU A 62 -9.84 -4.36 6.37
N THR A 63 -10.11 -3.53 7.38
CA THR A 63 -11.33 -2.68 7.43
C THR A 63 -11.05 -1.21 7.13
N GLY A 64 -9.78 -0.80 7.13
CA GLY A 64 -9.40 0.59 7.06
C GLY A 64 -9.52 1.32 8.40
N ILE A 65 -9.08 2.57 8.42
CA ILE A 65 -9.15 3.45 9.59
C ILE A 65 -9.72 4.79 9.15
N GLN A 66 -10.63 5.34 9.94
CA GLN A 66 -11.18 6.68 9.72
C GLN A 66 -11.43 7.39 11.03
N GLY A 67 -11.41 8.73 10.99
CA GLY A 67 -11.66 9.58 12.13
C GLY A 67 -10.37 10.05 12.81
N GLU A 68 -10.57 10.83 13.87
CA GLU A 68 -9.46 11.42 14.62
C GLU A 68 -8.72 10.38 15.45
N MET A 69 -7.39 10.38 15.36
CA MET A 69 -6.50 9.56 16.17
C MET A 69 -5.23 10.34 16.53
N VAL A 70 -4.57 9.94 17.62
CA VAL A 70 -3.28 10.47 18.02
C VAL A 70 -2.24 9.38 17.88
N VAL A 71 -1.14 9.68 17.18
CA VAL A 71 0.01 8.78 17.02
C VAL A 71 1.27 9.55 17.35
N ASN A 72 2.03 9.07 18.33
CA ASN A 72 3.26 9.70 18.85
C ASN A 72 3.05 11.17 19.25
N GLY A 73 1.88 11.51 19.80
CA GLY A 73 1.52 12.86 20.24
C GLY A 73 1.01 13.80 19.15
N GLU A 74 0.99 13.36 17.88
CA GLU A 74 0.46 14.14 16.75
C GLU A 74 -0.95 13.67 16.37
N THR A 75 -1.84 14.61 16.06
CA THR A 75 -3.22 14.31 15.67
C THR A 75 -3.33 14.08 14.16
N TYR A 76 -4.03 13.02 13.78
CA TYR A 76 -4.38 12.67 12.40
C TYR A 76 -5.88 12.47 12.27
N ASN A 77 -6.48 12.95 11.19
CA ASN A 77 -7.91 12.77 10.92
C ASN A 77 -8.12 12.59 9.41
N ASN A 78 -7.64 11.45 8.91
CA ASN A 78 -7.71 11.06 7.50
C ASN A 78 -8.33 9.67 7.38
N ILE A 79 -8.51 9.21 6.14
CA ILE A 79 -9.01 7.88 5.83
C ILE A 79 -7.83 7.03 5.33
N MET A 80 -7.59 5.91 5.99
CA MET A 80 -6.84 4.77 5.47
C MET A 80 -7.85 3.80 4.85
N PRO A 81 -7.90 3.65 3.51
CA PRO A 81 -8.83 2.73 2.88
C PRO A 81 -8.55 1.28 3.29
N ALA A 82 -9.61 0.47 3.33
CA ALA A 82 -9.51 -0.98 3.53
C ALA A 82 -8.60 -1.62 2.48
N GLN A 83 -7.65 -2.44 2.92
CA GLN A 83 -6.73 -3.19 2.06
C GLN A 83 -7.12 -4.66 1.97
N SER A 84 -8.43 -4.96 2.07
CA SER A 84 -8.91 -6.34 2.11
C SER A 84 -8.64 -7.14 0.84
N HIS A 85 -8.39 -6.48 -0.29
CA HIS A 85 -8.04 -7.14 -1.55
C HIS A 85 -6.67 -7.83 -1.53
N ILE A 86 -5.83 -7.54 -0.53
CA ILE A 86 -4.53 -8.19 -0.34
C ILE A 86 -4.75 -9.56 0.31
N SER A 87 -3.98 -10.56 -0.15
CA SER A 87 -4.08 -11.93 0.32
C SER A 87 -3.73 -12.05 1.81
N ASP A 88 -4.29 -13.05 2.49
CA ASP A 88 -3.98 -13.32 3.91
C ASP A 88 -2.48 -13.49 4.17
N ALA A 89 -1.76 -14.16 3.27
CA ALA A 89 -0.32 -14.38 3.38
C ALA A 89 0.48 -13.08 3.23
N ASP A 90 0.11 -12.22 2.29
CA ASP A 90 0.80 -10.96 2.07
C ASP A 90 0.52 -9.97 3.21
N ILE A 91 -0.71 -9.91 3.74
CA ILE A 91 -1.02 -9.10 4.94
C ILE A 91 -0.20 -9.58 6.15
N ALA A 92 -0.13 -10.89 6.37
CA ALA A 92 0.66 -11.47 7.45
C ALA A 92 2.15 -11.10 7.33
N GLY A 93 2.70 -11.17 6.10
CA GLY A 93 4.06 -10.75 5.78
C GLY A 93 4.28 -9.25 6.02
N ILE A 94 3.42 -8.39 5.49
CA ILE A 94 3.50 -6.93 5.66
C ILE A 94 3.48 -6.54 7.14
N ILE A 95 2.57 -7.11 7.93
CA ILE A 95 2.46 -6.78 9.36
C ILE A 95 3.70 -7.28 10.10
N THR A 96 4.19 -8.48 9.79
CA THR A 96 5.43 -9.01 10.34
C THR A 96 6.61 -8.09 9.97
N TYR A 97 6.69 -7.59 8.73
CA TYR A 97 7.69 -6.62 8.30
C TYR A 97 7.66 -5.34 9.12
N VAL A 98 6.48 -4.74 9.28
CA VAL A 98 6.29 -3.50 10.04
C VAL A 98 6.64 -3.69 11.51
N LEU A 99 6.23 -4.79 12.14
CA LEU A 99 6.50 -5.07 13.55
C LEU A 99 8.00 -5.24 13.85
N ASN A 100 8.77 -5.78 12.91
CA ASN A 100 10.22 -6.00 13.07
C ASN A 100 11.08 -4.86 12.49
N SER A 101 10.45 -3.81 11.96
CA SER A 101 11.13 -2.65 11.39
C SER A 101 11.12 -1.45 12.36
N TRP A 102 12.07 -0.54 12.17
CA TRP A 102 12.09 0.81 12.77
C TRP A 102 11.94 0.87 14.31
N GLY A 103 12.41 -0.15 15.02
CA GLY A 103 12.34 -0.21 16.49
C GLY A 103 10.93 -0.48 17.04
N ASN A 104 10.05 -1.07 16.23
CA ASN A 104 8.78 -1.61 16.69
C ASN A 104 8.99 -2.87 17.58
N PRO A 105 7.97 -3.32 18.32
CA PRO A 105 8.10 -4.36 19.34
C PRO A 105 8.57 -5.75 18.86
N GLY A 106 8.63 -5.97 17.54
CA GLY A 106 8.77 -7.30 16.96
C GLY A 106 7.50 -8.12 17.07
N GLY A 107 7.60 -9.38 16.68
CA GLY A 107 6.48 -10.32 16.63
C GLY A 107 6.19 -10.79 15.21
N THR A 108 5.25 -11.70 15.09
CA THR A 108 4.86 -12.31 13.81
C THR A 108 3.36 -12.49 13.78
N LEU A 109 2.80 -12.52 12.58
CA LEU A 109 1.42 -12.89 12.33
C LEU A 109 1.41 -13.96 11.24
N SER A 110 0.61 -15.01 11.41
CA SER A 110 0.44 -16.06 10.40
C SER A 110 -0.72 -15.76 9.46
N ALA A 111 -0.69 -16.36 8.26
CA ALA A 111 -1.79 -16.25 7.31
C ALA A 111 -3.11 -16.81 7.88
N ASP A 112 -3.04 -17.88 8.69
CA ASP A 112 -4.24 -18.46 9.33
C ASP A 112 -4.87 -17.50 10.35
N GLU A 113 -4.06 -16.70 11.06
CA GLU A 113 -4.57 -15.66 11.96
C GLU A 113 -5.24 -14.53 11.17
N VAL A 114 -4.65 -14.07 10.06
CA VAL A 114 -5.28 -13.06 9.19
C VAL A 114 -6.59 -13.59 8.62
N LYS A 115 -6.60 -14.85 8.17
CA LYS A 115 -7.81 -15.52 7.66
C LYS A 115 -8.91 -15.59 8.72
N ALA A 116 -8.55 -15.89 9.97
CA ALA A 116 -9.48 -15.91 11.08
C ALA A 116 -10.06 -14.52 11.36
N GLU A 117 -9.23 -13.48 11.36
CA GLU A 117 -9.66 -12.08 11.50
C GLU A 117 -10.61 -11.67 10.35
N ARG A 118 -10.25 -11.98 9.12
CA ARG A 118 -11.08 -11.72 7.94
C ARG A 118 -12.45 -12.38 8.05
N ALA A 119 -12.49 -13.64 8.48
CA ALA A 119 -13.74 -14.36 8.69
C ALA A 119 -14.58 -13.75 9.83
N ALA A 120 -13.94 -13.36 10.94
CA ALA A 120 -14.60 -12.72 12.07
C ALA A 120 -15.21 -11.34 11.70
N LEU A 121 -14.54 -10.61 10.82
CA LEU A 121 -14.98 -9.30 10.33
C LEU A 121 -15.97 -9.39 9.16
N ALA A 122 -16.21 -10.59 8.61
CA ALA A 122 -17.01 -10.84 7.42
C ALA A 122 -16.56 -10.01 6.20
N VAL A 123 -15.25 -9.86 6.02
CA VAL A 123 -14.62 -9.09 4.93
C VAL A 123 -14.15 -10.03 3.82
N SER A 124 -14.27 -9.62 2.55
CA SER A 124 -13.86 -10.42 1.39
C SER A 124 -12.53 -9.92 0.79
N GLU A 125 -11.75 -10.84 0.23
CA GLU A 125 -10.62 -10.53 -0.68
C GLU A 125 -11.08 -9.97 -2.03
N ASP A 126 -12.35 -10.16 -2.36
CA ASP A 126 -13.02 -9.49 -3.46
C ASP A 126 -14.08 -8.54 -2.88
N PRO A 127 -13.73 -7.26 -2.64
CA PRO A 127 -14.69 -6.26 -2.16
C PRO A 127 -15.88 -6.07 -3.11
N ALA A 128 -15.70 -6.36 -4.39
CA ALA A 128 -16.74 -6.24 -5.40
C ALA A 128 -17.65 -7.48 -5.46
N GLN A 129 -17.31 -8.56 -4.74
CA GLN A 129 -18.08 -9.81 -4.71
C GLN A 129 -18.39 -10.38 -6.11
N GLY A 130 -17.44 -10.22 -7.04
CA GLY A 130 -17.58 -10.62 -8.44
C GLY A 130 -18.43 -9.68 -9.29
N GLU A 131 -18.95 -8.60 -8.72
CA GLU A 131 -19.73 -7.60 -9.46
C GLU A 131 -18.81 -6.62 -10.20
N SER A 132 -19.13 -6.34 -11.46
CA SER A 132 -18.49 -5.24 -12.18
C SER A 132 -19.12 -3.91 -11.78
N HIS A 133 -18.36 -2.81 -11.88
CA HIS A 133 -18.90 -1.47 -11.64
C HIS A 133 -20.19 -1.25 -12.43
N PRO A 134 -21.28 -0.75 -11.79
CA PRO A 134 -22.54 -0.51 -12.49
C PRO A 134 -22.33 0.37 -13.73
N GLY A 135 -22.82 -0.10 -14.89
CA GLY A 135 -22.69 0.61 -16.16
C GLY A 135 -21.42 0.32 -16.97
N THR A 136 -20.46 -0.44 -16.44
CA THR A 136 -19.28 -0.89 -17.20
C THR A 136 -19.61 -2.23 -17.86
N SER A 137 -19.70 -2.25 -19.19
CA SER A 137 -19.85 -3.52 -19.91
C SER A 137 -18.58 -4.35 -19.80
N GLN A 138 -18.70 -5.68 -19.87
CA GLN A 138 -17.53 -6.57 -19.86
C GLN A 138 -16.55 -6.25 -21.00
N ALA A 139 -17.05 -5.76 -22.14
CA ALA A 139 -16.23 -5.27 -23.24
C ALA A 139 -15.48 -3.97 -22.91
N ALA A 140 -16.08 -3.07 -22.13
CA ALA A 140 -15.41 -1.86 -21.63
C ALA A 140 -14.38 -2.19 -20.54
N ALA A 141 -14.66 -3.16 -19.67
CA ALA A 141 -13.72 -3.64 -18.65
C ALA A 141 -12.52 -4.39 -19.26
N ALA A 142 -12.73 -5.10 -20.38
CA ALA A 142 -11.69 -5.80 -21.12
C ALA A 142 -11.00 -4.93 -22.19
N TYR A 143 -11.33 -3.63 -22.26
CA TYR A 143 -10.74 -2.73 -23.24
C TYR A 143 -9.28 -2.44 -22.88
N GLU A 144 -8.37 -3.19 -23.48
CA GLU A 144 -6.98 -2.79 -23.58
C GLU A 144 -6.87 -1.66 -24.61
N GLY A 145 -6.35 -0.50 -24.20
CA GLY A 145 -6.13 0.62 -25.10
C GLY A 145 -5.33 0.17 -26.34
N ALA A 146 -5.74 0.63 -27.52
CA ALA A 146 -5.04 0.29 -28.75
C ALA A 146 -3.54 0.64 -28.62
N PRO A 147 -2.62 -0.22 -29.08
CA PRO A 147 -1.20 0.11 -29.06
C PRO A 147 -0.99 1.44 -29.80
N THR A 148 -0.26 2.36 -29.16
CA THR A 148 0.04 3.67 -29.73
C THR A 148 0.70 3.49 -31.09
N ILE A 149 0.07 4.03 -32.13
CA ILE A 149 0.59 4.04 -33.51
C ILE A 149 1.82 4.94 -33.67
N LEU A 150 2.12 5.75 -32.65
CA LEU A 150 3.29 6.61 -32.59
C LEU A 150 4.47 5.81 -32.03
N ALA A 151 5.48 5.53 -32.86
CA ALA A 151 6.76 5.07 -32.35
C ALA A 151 7.37 6.17 -31.47
N GLY A 152 8.03 5.82 -30.36
CA GLY A 152 8.54 6.81 -29.39
C GLY A 152 9.45 7.89 -30.00
N ALA A 153 10.13 7.62 -31.11
CA ALA A 153 10.94 8.59 -31.86
C ALA A 153 10.12 9.60 -32.70
N SER A 154 8.82 9.34 -32.92
CA SER A 154 7.90 10.17 -33.71
C SER A 154 7.10 11.17 -32.86
N VAL A 155 7.11 11.00 -31.54
CA VAL A 155 6.39 11.88 -30.61
C VAL A 155 7.24 13.10 -30.34
N LYS A 156 6.86 14.24 -30.92
CA LYS A 156 7.46 15.54 -30.55
C LYS A 156 6.66 16.13 -29.40
N GLN A 157 7.35 16.54 -28.34
CA GLN A 157 6.71 17.35 -27.32
C GLN A 157 6.48 18.75 -27.88
N VAL A 158 5.22 19.07 -28.15
CA VAL A 158 4.81 20.36 -28.68
C VAL A 158 4.44 21.25 -27.51
N ARG A 159 5.22 22.31 -27.30
CA ARG A 159 4.90 23.34 -26.31
C ARG A 159 3.66 24.11 -26.76
N THR A 160 2.59 24.05 -25.95
CA THR A 160 1.33 24.73 -26.26
C THR A 160 1.55 26.26 -26.22
N PRO A 161 1.08 27.02 -27.22
CA PRO A 161 1.13 28.48 -27.18
C PRO A 161 0.43 29.01 -25.91
N GLY A 162 1.15 29.78 -25.09
CA GLY A 162 0.63 30.35 -23.83
C GLY A 162 1.04 29.62 -22.55
N ALA A 163 1.74 28.48 -22.65
CA ALA A 163 2.39 27.87 -21.48
C ALA A 163 3.58 28.75 -21.00
N PRO A 164 3.84 28.84 -19.68
CA PRO A 164 5.01 29.55 -19.16
C PRO A 164 6.31 29.14 -19.87
N ASP A 165 7.25 30.09 -20.02
CA ASP A 165 8.59 29.82 -20.57
C ASP A 165 9.37 28.89 -19.65
N MET A 166 9.27 27.59 -19.93
CA MET A 166 10.12 26.54 -19.38
C MET A 166 11.14 26.17 -20.46
N SER A 167 12.43 26.10 -20.11
CA SER A 167 13.47 25.62 -21.00
C SER A 167 13.31 24.12 -21.29
N GLU A 168 13.91 23.62 -22.37
CA GLU A 168 13.91 22.18 -22.65
C GLU A 168 14.56 21.37 -21.51
N GLU A 169 15.57 21.96 -20.86
CA GLU A 169 16.28 21.36 -19.74
C GLU A 169 15.39 21.27 -18.49
N GLU A 170 14.65 22.34 -18.20
CA GLU A 170 13.68 22.36 -17.10
C GLU A 170 12.53 21.39 -17.34
N PHE A 171 12.06 21.28 -18.59
CA PHE A 171 11.02 20.33 -18.96
C PHE A 171 11.51 18.88 -18.85
N ALA A 172 12.73 18.59 -19.30
CA ALA A 172 13.34 17.26 -19.18
C ALA A 172 13.51 16.87 -17.69
N ALA A 173 14.00 17.80 -16.86
CA ALA A 173 14.13 17.59 -15.43
C ALA A 173 12.77 17.37 -14.73
N ALA A 174 11.75 18.17 -15.07
CA ALA A 174 10.41 18.00 -14.53
C ALA A 174 9.79 16.66 -14.94
N SER A 175 10.02 16.23 -16.19
CA SER A 175 9.55 14.92 -16.69
C SER A 175 10.21 13.76 -15.94
N GLU A 176 11.53 13.81 -15.75
CA GLU A 176 12.26 12.81 -14.97
C GLU A 176 11.72 12.71 -13.53
N ILE A 177 11.51 13.85 -12.87
CA ILE A 177 10.93 13.90 -11.52
C ILE A 177 9.53 13.27 -11.49
N PHE A 178 8.69 13.55 -12.49
CA PHE A 178 7.37 12.96 -12.59
C PHE A 178 7.44 11.43 -12.74
N PHE A 179 8.33 10.90 -13.58
CA PHE A 179 8.47 9.45 -13.73
C PHE A 179 9.02 8.78 -12.47
N GLN A 180 9.98 9.40 -11.79
CA GLN A 180 10.55 8.86 -10.56
C GLN A 180 9.58 8.88 -9.37
N ARG A 181 8.69 9.87 -9.30
CA ARG A 181 7.92 10.15 -8.06
C ARG A 181 6.41 10.05 -8.21
N CYS A 182 5.88 10.17 -9.41
CA CYS A 182 4.44 10.34 -9.64
C CYS A 182 3.86 9.26 -10.56
N ALA A 183 4.59 8.81 -11.59
CA ALA A 183 4.09 7.86 -12.57
C ALA A 183 3.71 6.49 -11.96
N GLY A 184 4.39 6.07 -10.90
CA GLY A 184 4.05 4.83 -10.18
C GLY A 184 2.67 4.87 -9.51
N CYS A 185 2.17 6.06 -9.16
CA CYS A 185 0.88 6.23 -8.47
C CYS A 185 -0.25 6.68 -9.39
N HIS A 186 0.04 7.48 -10.42
CA HIS A 186 -0.97 8.04 -11.34
C HIS A 186 -1.06 7.31 -12.68
N GLY A 187 -0.15 6.36 -12.93
CA GLY A 187 0.06 5.79 -14.24
C GLY A 187 0.74 6.79 -15.19
N VAL A 188 1.28 6.27 -16.28
CA VAL A 188 1.73 7.09 -17.41
C VAL A 188 0.49 7.27 -18.28
N LEU A 189 -0.09 8.47 -18.33
CA LEU A 189 -1.13 8.79 -19.31
C LEU A 189 -0.50 8.57 -20.69
N ARG A 190 -0.93 7.50 -21.36
CA ARG A 190 -0.48 7.09 -22.69
C ARG A 190 -1.25 7.87 -23.74
#